data_AF-A0A430H6B0-F1
#
_entry.id   AF-A0A430H6B0-F1
#
_cell.length_a   1.000
_cell.length_b   1.000
_cell.length_c   1.000
_cell.angle_alpha   90.00
_cell.angle_beta   90.00
_cell.angle_gamma   90.00
#
_symmetry.space_group_name_H-M   'P 1'
#
loop_
_entity.id
_entity.type
_entity.pdbx_description
1 polymer ?
#
loop_
_entity_poly.entity_id
_entity_poly.type
_entity_poly.pdbx_seq_one_letter_code
_entity_poly.pdbx_strand_id
1 'polypeptide(L)'
;MATEAAANNRRRRSQPIPTRHDGGSRLDEAAIVRSRLRSQAAPLERNERPQRGPKRLVADRLQSAKSGLSDLLRKLSPQMTLDDLTVGFHHLQRETMLSDWTWLLGTSALPVLVTAVGNAFVEESSSGEIKLLDVGSADLILIAASTVEFEELLAQREFVAKFFDVQLVGELFNSGQTLAAGELFGFKRLPTMGGDYVIDNFEATDIEVHFSVNGQLQAQLSRLKPQTVIRSVSIRDAGH
;
A
#
# COMPACT_ATOMS: atom_id res chain seq x y z
N MET A 1 -66.10 -14.70 6.90
CA MET A 1 -66.43 -14.39 5.48
C MET A 1 -65.11 -14.44 4.72
N ALA A 2 -64.74 -15.61 4.17
CA ALA A 2 -65.07 -16.08 2.80
C ALA A 2 -64.44 -15.14 1.75
N THR A 3 -63.57 -15.52 0.80
CA THR A 3 -63.33 -16.77 0.03
C THR A 3 -62.05 -16.51 -0.82
N GLU A 4 -61.09 -17.44 -0.98
CA GLU A 4 -60.97 -18.46 -2.08
C GLU A 4 -60.89 -17.84 -3.50
N ALA A 5 -60.13 -18.33 -4.49
CA ALA A 5 -59.25 -19.50 -4.65
C ALA A 5 -58.51 -19.44 -6.01
N ALA A 6 -57.45 -20.27 -6.11
CA ALA A 6 -57.13 -21.18 -7.22
C ALA A 6 -56.74 -20.63 -8.61
N ALA A 7 -56.00 -21.35 -9.47
CA ALA A 7 -55.08 -22.49 -9.37
C ALA A 7 -54.66 -22.83 -10.83
N ASN A 8 -53.65 -23.69 -10.94
CA ASN A 8 -53.52 -24.76 -11.95
C ASN A 8 -52.94 -24.36 -13.35
N ASN A 9 -52.13 -25.14 -14.08
CA ASN A 9 -51.27 -26.32 -13.86
C ASN A 9 -50.70 -26.79 -15.23
N ARG A 10 -49.56 -27.48 -15.17
CA ARG A 10 -49.25 -28.75 -15.88
C ARG A 10 -49.00 -28.78 -17.40
N ARG A 11 -47.77 -29.17 -17.75
CA ARG A 11 -47.34 -30.50 -18.31
C ARG A 11 -45.95 -30.32 -18.98
N ARG A 12 -44.83 -30.84 -18.45
CA ARG A 12 -44.25 -32.22 -18.47
C ARG A 12 -44.25 -32.93 -19.84
N ARG A 13 -43.02 -33.26 -20.32
CA ARG A 13 -42.52 -34.55 -20.88
C ARG A 13 -41.36 -34.29 -21.88
N SER A 14 -40.09 -34.60 -21.57
CA SER A 14 -39.33 -35.88 -21.67
C SER A 14 -38.46 -35.98 -22.93
N GLN A 15 -37.15 -36.25 -22.76
CA GLN A 15 -36.12 -36.45 -23.80
C GLN A 15 -36.29 -37.79 -24.57
N PRO A 16 -35.55 -38.07 -25.68
CA PRO A 16 -34.13 -38.48 -25.63
C PRO A 16 -33.22 -38.04 -26.82
N ILE A 17 -31.93 -38.37 -26.65
CA ILE A 17 -30.70 -38.20 -27.44
C ILE A 17 -30.76 -38.76 -28.88
N PRO A 18 -29.95 -38.22 -29.83
CA PRO A 18 -29.42 -38.98 -30.94
C PRO A 18 -27.88 -39.13 -30.90
N THR A 19 -27.45 -40.35 -31.19
CA THR A 19 -26.07 -40.80 -31.46
C THR A 19 -25.54 -40.28 -32.80
N ARG A 20 -24.22 -40.00 -32.88
CA ARG A 20 -23.45 -40.02 -34.14
C ARG A 20 -22.11 -40.71 -33.93
N HIS A 21 -21.91 -41.80 -34.68
CA HIS A 21 -20.63 -42.40 -35.03
C HIS A 21 -20.28 -41.95 -36.46
N ASP A 22 -19.09 -41.38 -36.63
CA ASP A 22 -18.18 -41.43 -37.80
C ASP A 22 -17.00 -40.53 -37.40
N GLY A 23 -15.74 -40.97 -37.33
CA GLY A 23 -14.97 -41.59 -38.40
C GLY A 23 -13.98 -40.54 -38.90
N GLY A 24 -12.70 -40.63 -38.52
CA GLY A 24 -11.69 -39.67 -39.00
C GLY A 24 -10.36 -39.65 -38.25
N SER A 25 -9.44 -40.49 -38.71
CA SER A 25 -8.01 -40.54 -38.36
C SER A 25 -7.31 -39.17 -38.42
N ARG A 26 -6.46 -38.87 -37.43
CA ARG A 26 -5.24 -38.04 -37.59
C ARG A 26 -4.35 -38.14 -36.34
N LEU A 27 -3.51 -39.17 -36.36
CA LEU A 27 -2.22 -39.16 -35.68
C LEU A 27 -1.27 -38.20 -36.43
N ASP A 28 -0.34 -37.60 -35.68
CA ASP A 28 0.92 -37.01 -36.14
C ASP A 28 0.93 -35.71 -36.98
N GLU A 29 0.70 -34.56 -36.33
CA GLU A 29 1.28 -33.28 -36.79
C GLU A 29 2.06 -32.50 -35.70
N ALA A 30 2.12 -32.98 -34.45
CA ALA A 30 2.85 -32.30 -33.37
C ALA A 30 4.32 -32.75 -33.22
N ALA A 31 4.76 -33.78 -33.94
CA ALA A 31 6.09 -34.39 -33.79
C ALA A 31 7.12 -33.99 -34.87
N ILE A 32 6.71 -33.33 -35.96
CA ILE A 32 7.60 -33.06 -37.11
C ILE A 32 8.13 -31.61 -37.17
N VAL A 33 7.54 -30.68 -36.40
CA VAL A 33 7.99 -29.26 -36.40
C VAL A 33 9.11 -29.00 -35.38
N ARG A 34 9.43 -29.94 -34.47
CA ARG A 34 10.40 -29.74 -33.38
C ARG A 34 11.83 -30.23 -33.65
N SER A 35 12.14 -30.81 -34.81
CA SER A 35 13.50 -31.33 -35.11
C SER A 35 14.29 -30.54 -36.17
N ARG A 36 13.77 -29.41 -36.69
CA ARG A 36 14.45 -28.67 -37.79
C ARG A 36 14.78 -27.20 -37.52
N LEU A 37 14.89 -26.81 -36.24
CA LEU A 37 15.45 -25.53 -35.80
C LEU A 37 16.51 -25.73 -34.70
N ARG A 38 17.32 -26.79 -34.83
CA ARG A 38 18.54 -27.02 -34.04
C ARG A 38 19.74 -27.24 -34.96
N SER A 39 20.03 -26.25 -35.81
CA SER A 39 21.32 -26.14 -36.49
C SER A 39 21.34 -24.84 -37.30
N GLN A 40 21.98 -23.81 -36.72
CA GLN A 40 22.48 -22.55 -37.29
C GLN A 40 21.99 -21.33 -36.50
N ALA A 41 22.75 -20.95 -35.47
CA ALA A 41 23.02 -19.55 -35.12
C ALA A 41 24.24 -19.52 -34.18
N ALA A 42 25.32 -18.92 -34.68
CA ALA A 42 26.55 -18.62 -33.96
C ALA A 42 26.29 -17.62 -32.80
N PRO A 43 27.20 -17.51 -31.81
CA PRO A 43 26.97 -16.69 -30.62
C PRO A 43 27.04 -15.19 -30.99
N LEU A 44 25.92 -14.50 -30.82
CA LEU A 44 25.90 -13.04 -30.75
C LEU A 44 26.11 -12.65 -29.29
N GLU A 45 27.32 -12.21 -28.95
CA GLU A 45 27.53 -11.37 -27.78
C GLU A 45 26.74 -10.08 -27.96
N ARG A 46 25.51 -10.05 -27.43
CA ARG A 46 24.80 -8.79 -27.18
C ARG A 46 25.26 -8.25 -25.84
N ASN A 47 25.99 -7.15 -25.94
CA ASN A 47 26.28 -6.22 -24.88
C ASN A 47 24.96 -5.63 -24.35
N GLU A 48 24.27 -6.36 -23.48
CA GLU A 48 23.10 -5.85 -22.74
C GLU A 48 23.60 -4.89 -21.67
N ARG A 49 23.62 -3.59 -22.00
CA ARG A 49 23.59 -2.56 -20.96
C ARG A 49 22.33 -2.82 -20.11
N PRO A 50 22.43 -2.93 -18.78
CA PRO A 50 21.26 -3.17 -17.95
C PRO A 50 20.28 -2.02 -18.15
N GLN A 51 19.07 -2.34 -18.61
CA GLN A 51 17.97 -1.38 -18.63
C GLN A 51 17.77 -0.89 -17.19
N ARG A 52 17.91 0.42 -16.99
CA ARG A 52 17.70 1.07 -15.69
C ARG A 52 16.23 0.92 -15.31
N GLY A 53 15.93 0.05 -14.35
CA GLY A 53 14.58 -0.16 -13.85
C GLY A 53 14.04 1.04 -13.06
N PRO A 54 12.70 1.13 -12.89
CA PRO A 54 12.02 2.25 -12.21
C PRO A 54 12.51 2.50 -10.78
N LYS A 55 13.06 1.48 -10.11
CA LYS A 55 13.58 1.54 -8.73
C LYS A 55 14.69 2.57 -8.49
N ARG A 56 15.52 2.87 -9.50
CA ARG A 56 16.61 3.86 -9.36
C ARG A 56 16.18 5.28 -9.76
N LEU A 57 15.10 5.38 -10.55
CA LEU A 57 14.62 6.64 -11.11
C LEU A 57 13.85 7.48 -10.07
N VAL A 58 13.06 6.83 -9.20
CA VAL A 58 12.35 7.49 -8.09
C VAL A 58 13.36 8.02 -7.05
N ALA A 59 14.36 7.21 -6.69
CA ALA A 59 15.41 7.60 -5.74
C ALA A 59 16.26 8.77 -6.25
N ASP A 60 16.74 8.72 -7.50
CA ASP A 60 17.55 9.80 -8.10
C ASP A 60 16.75 11.10 -8.32
N ARG A 61 15.42 11.04 -8.42
CA ARG A 61 14.53 12.21 -8.67
C ARG A 61 13.94 12.83 -7.41
N LEU A 62 13.72 12.02 -6.36
CA LEU A 62 13.56 12.49 -4.98
C LEU A 62 14.70 13.47 -4.61
N GLN A 63 15.92 13.19 -5.06
CA GLN A 63 17.06 14.10 -4.88
C GLN A 63 16.84 15.52 -5.46
N SER A 64 16.07 15.68 -6.54
CA SER A 64 15.81 16.97 -7.18
C SER A 64 14.69 17.76 -6.50
N ALA A 65 13.62 17.07 -6.08
CA ALA A 65 12.52 17.64 -5.29
C ALA A 65 13.01 18.16 -3.92
N LYS A 66 14.04 17.52 -3.34
CA LYS A 66 14.71 17.96 -2.10
C LYS A 66 15.24 19.40 -2.15
N SER A 67 15.60 19.94 -3.32
CA SER A 67 16.20 21.29 -3.41
C SER A 67 15.20 22.42 -3.17
N GLY A 68 13.95 22.32 -3.66
CA GLY A 68 12.91 23.34 -3.45
C GLY A 68 12.31 23.30 -2.04
N LEU A 69 12.24 22.11 -1.44
CA LEU A 69 11.80 21.92 -0.07
C LEU A 69 12.79 22.47 0.97
N SER A 70 14.08 22.52 0.61
CA SER A 70 15.16 23.01 1.47
C SER A 70 14.92 24.45 1.96
N ASP A 71 14.27 25.31 1.17
CA ASP A 71 14.01 26.71 1.55
C ASP A 71 12.81 26.89 2.51
N LEU A 72 11.84 25.98 2.47
CA LEU A 72 10.77 25.90 3.48
C LEU A 72 11.35 25.45 4.82
N LEU A 73 12.12 24.36 4.78
CA LEU A 73 12.70 23.76 5.97
C LEU A 73 13.68 24.73 6.61
N ARG A 74 14.44 25.51 5.81
CA ARG A 74 15.30 26.59 6.30
C ARG A 74 14.60 27.64 7.18
N LYS A 75 13.29 27.86 6.97
CA LYS A 75 12.47 28.82 7.73
C LYS A 75 11.81 28.22 8.98
N LEU A 76 11.55 26.91 8.99
CA LEU A 76 10.89 26.21 10.12
C LEU A 76 11.91 25.60 11.09
N SER A 77 13.02 25.07 10.60
CA SER A 77 14.16 24.54 11.36
C SER A 77 15.33 24.35 10.38
N PRO A 78 16.44 25.13 10.47
CA PRO A 78 17.46 25.27 9.41
C PRO A 78 18.17 24.02 8.88
N GLN A 79 17.84 22.83 9.39
CA GLN A 79 18.53 21.57 9.16
C GLN A 79 17.63 20.42 8.70
N MET A 80 16.31 20.58 8.68
CA MET A 80 15.43 19.49 8.22
C MET A 80 15.46 19.36 6.69
N THR A 81 15.33 18.13 6.23
CA THR A 81 15.29 17.69 4.83
C THR A 81 14.10 16.74 4.64
N LEU A 82 13.79 16.34 3.41
CA LEU A 82 12.81 15.27 3.16
C LEU A 82 13.22 13.96 3.85
N ASP A 83 14.51 13.74 4.06
CA ASP A 83 15.00 12.54 4.75
C ASP A 83 14.65 12.57 6.25
N ASP A 84 14.45 13.74 6.86
CA ASP A 84 13.96 13.85 8.24
C ASP A 84 12.44 13.68 8.34
N LEU A 85 11.74 13.85 7.23
CA LEU A 85 10.27 13.72 7.13
C LEU A 85 9.83 12.31 6.73
N THR A 86 10.78 11.42 6.43
CA THR A 86 10.53 10.07 5.93
C THR A 86 11.42 9.06 6.61
N VAL A 87 11.01 7.79 6.59
CA VAL A 87 11.81 6.71 7.17
C VAL A 87 12.06 5.62 6.11
N GLY A 88 13.29 5.11 6.11
CA GLY A 88 13.68 4.03 5.21
C GLY A 88 13.21 2.67 5.71
N PHE A 89 12.41 1.98 4.90
CA PHE A 89 11.88 0.65 5.22
C PHE A 89 12.46 -0.46 4.32
N HIS A 90 13.59 -0.22 3.65
CA HIS A 90 14.21 -1.17 2.71
C HIS A 90 14.66 -2.49 3.34
N HIS A 91 14.81 -2.53 4.67
CA HIS A 91 15.13 -3.74 5.42
C HIS A 91 13.90 -4.64 5.63
N LEU A 92 12.69 -4.12 5.37
CA LEU A 92 11.42 -4.81 5.54
C LEU A 92 10.90 -5.40 4.22
N GLN A 93 10.05 -6.40 4.34
CA GLN A 93 9.33 -6.98 3.20
C GLN A 93 8.13 -6.11 2.84
N ARG A 94 8.21 -5.45 1.68
CA ARG A 94 7.20 -4.50 1.19
C ARG A 94 5.81 -5.12 1.10
N GLU A 95 5.73 -6.40 0.74
CA GLU A 95 4.50 -7.16 0.51
C GLU A 95 3.75 -7.51 1.80
N THR A 96 4.43 -7.57 2.95
CA THR A 96 3.84 -8.01 4.23
C THR A 96 3.72 -6.89 5.25
N MET A 97 4.49 -5.81 5.09
CA MET A 97 4.55 -4.66 6.00
C MET A 97 3.18 -4.06 6.34
N LEU A 98 2.23 -4.06 5.40
CA LEU A 98 0.88 -3.51 5.57
C LEU A 98 -0.21 -4.59 5.58
N SER A 99 0.13 -5.84 5.90
CA SER A 99 -0.80 -6.99 5.85
C SER A 99 -2.03 -6.80 6.76
N ASP A 100 -1.85 -6.22 7.95
CA ASP A 100 -2.94 -5.91 8.89
C ASP A 100 -3.83 -4.74 8.44
N TRP A 101 -3.47 -4.04 7.35
CA TRP A 101 -4.26 -2.96 6.73
C TRP A 101 -5.02 -3.39 5.48
N THR A 102 -4.91 -4.66 5.06
CA THR A 102 -5.55 -5.18 3.84
C THR A 102 -7.08 -5.03 3.83
N TRP A 103 -7.71 -4.91 5.00
CA TRP A 103 -9.14 -4.64 5.12
C TRP A 103 -9.55 -3.26 4.59
N LEU A 104 -8.62 -2.29 4.57
CA LEU A 104 -8.81 -0.94 4.05
C LEU A 104 -8.13 -0.76 2.69
N LEU A 105 -6.91 -1.29 2.54
CA LEU A 105 -6.08 -1.12 1.35
C LEU A 105 -6.39 -2.10 0.21
N GLY A 106 -7.05 -3.21 0.50
CA GLY A 106 -7.03 -4.38 -0.38
C GLY A 106 -5.68 -5.10 -0.35
N THR A 107 -5.47 -6.03 -1.28
CA THR A 107 -4.29 -6.91 -1.31
C THR A 107 -3.25 -6.53 -2.36
N SER A 108 -3.52 -5.51 -3.18
CA SER A 108 -2.66 -5.09 -4.31
C SER A 108 -1.92 -3.78 -4.05
N ALA A 109 -2.21 -3.08 -2.94
CA ALA A 109 -1.53 -1.87 -2.56
C ALA A 109 -0.17 -2.18 -1.92
N LEU A 110 0.88 -1.47 -2.33
CA LEU A 110 2.24 -1.65 -1.80
C LEU A 110 2.82 -0.31 -1.32
N PRO A 111 3.44 -0.24 -0.13
CA PRO A 111 4.01 1.01 0.39
C PRO A 111 5.14 1.53 -0.51
N VAL A 112 5.08 2.80 -0.91
CA VAL A 112 6.13 3.48 -1.69
C VAL A 112 6.97 4.43 -0.83
N LEU A 113 6.38 4.99 0.22
CA LEU A 113 7.02 5.95 1.12
C LEU A 113 6.34 5.90 2.49
N VAL A 114 7.12 6.05 3.56
CA VAL A 114 6.62 6.14 4.93
C VAL A 114 7.06 7.46 5.53
N THR A 115 6.12 8.20 6.13
CA THR A 115 6.42 9.47 6.80
C THR A 115 7.04 9.21 8.17
N ALA A 116 7.82 10.15 8.68
CA ALA A 116 8.39 10.08 10.01
C ALA A 116 7.32 10.04 11.13
N VAL A 117 6.08 10.44 10.84
CA VAL A 117 4.93 10.39 11.77
C VAL A 117 4.02 9.18 11.54
N GLY A 118 4.51 8.16 10.83
CA GLY A 118 3.86 6.85 10.79
C GLY A 118 2.73 6.69 9.78
N ASN A 119 2.59 7.58 8.79
CA ASN A 119 1.69 7.37 7.66
C ASN A 119 2.41 6.72 6.48
N ALA A 120 1.67 6.06 5.60
CA ALA A 120 2.25 5.40 4.43
C ALA A 120 1.58 5.88 3.13
N PHE A 121 2.38 6.30 2.17
CA PHE A 121 1.93 6.37 0.79
C PHE A 121 2.03 4.98 0.17
N VAL A 122 0.96 4.54 -0.47
CA VAL A 122 0.83 3.23 -1.10
C VAL A 122 0.48 3.40 -2.57
N GLU A 123 1.03 2.52 -3.40
CA GLU A 123 0.71 2.44 -4.83
C GLU A 123 -0.23 1.26 -5.06
N GLU A 124 -1.37 1.51 -5.69
CA GLU A 124 -2.30 0.47 -6.12
C GLU A 124 -1.76 -0.20 -7.38
N SER A 125 -1.32 -1.47 -7.28
CA SER A 125 -0.65 -2.16 -8.40
C SER A 125 -1.50 -2.26 -9.68
N SER A 126 -2.83 -2.23 -9.56
CA SER A 126 -3.72 -2.36 -10.72
C SER A 126 -3.93 -1.06 -11.50
N SER A 127 -3.90 0.10 -10.83
CA SER A 127 -4.17 1.41 -11.44
C SER A 127 -2.94 2.34 -11.50
N GLY A 128 -1.94 2.11 -10.65
CA GLY A 128 -0.80 3.01 -10.44
C GLY A 128 -1.12 4.23 -9.56
N GLU A 129 -2.35 4.32 -9.02
CA GLU A 129 -2.73 5.41 -8.12
C GLU A 129 -1.90 5.40 -6.83
N ILE A 130 -1.51 6.58 -6.37
CA ILE A 130 -0.88 6.78 -5.06
C ILE A 130 -1.94 7.25 -4.08
N LYS A 131 -2.05 6.54 -2.95
CA LYS A 131 -2.94 6.87 -1.84
C LYS A 131 -2.15 7.04 -0.55
N LEU A 132 -2.59 7.94 0.33
CA LEU A 132 -2.08 8.05 1.69
C LEU A 132 -2.96 7.22 2.60
N LEU A 133 -2.35 6.24 3.27
CA LEU A 133 -2.89 5.62 4.47
C LEU A 133 -2.63 6.56 5.65
N ASP A 134 -3.68 7.18 6.16
CA ASP A 134 -3.65 7.89 7.44
C ASP A 134 -3.89 6.88 8.57
N VAL A 135 -2.83 6.60 9.33
CA VAL A 135 -2.88 5.62 10.42
C VAL A 135 -3.69 6.15 11.60
N GLY A 136 -3.65 7.46 11.85
CA GLY A 136 -4.32 8.10 12.97
C GLY A 136 -5.84 8.05 12.85
N SER A 137 -6.37 8.31 11.65
CA SER A 137 -7.81 8.30 11.37
C SER A 137 -8.33 7.02 10.72
N ALA A 138 -7.44 6.15 10.23
CA ALA A 138 -7.78 5.00 9.39
C ALA A 138 -8.48 5.37 8.08
N ASP A 139 -8.04 6.46 7.46
CA ASP A 139 -8.52 6.91 6.15
C ASP A 139 -7.56 6.55 5.03
N LEU A 140 -8.11 6.45 3.82
CA LEU A 140 -7.35 6.27 2.58
C LEU A 140 -7.65 7.43 1.63
N ILE A 141 -6.65 8.28 1.40
CA ILE A 141 -6.80 9.53 0.65
C ILE A 141 -6.12 9.38 -0.70
N LEU A 142 -6.83 9.64 -1.81
CA LEU A 142 -6.19 9.69 -3.14
C LEU A 142 -5.25 10.90 -3.22
N ILE A 143 -3.99 10.65 -3.53
CA ILE A 143 -2.93 11.66 -3.58
C ILE A 143 -2.57 11.99 -5.02
N ALA A 144 -2.39 10.97 -5.86
CA ALA A 144 -1.99 11.12 -7.25
C ALA A 144 -2.54 9.97 -8.09
N ALA A 145 -2.77 10.20 -9.38
CA ALA A 145 -3.13 9.18 -10.34
C ALA A 145 -1.94 8.31 -10.79
N SER A 146 -0.69 8.76 -10.52
CA SER A 146 0.51 8.01 -10.87
C SER A 146 1.71 8.38 -9.99
N THR A 147 2.73 7.52 -9.99
CA THR A 147 4.04 7.80 -9.37
C THR A 147 4.71 9.06 -9.92
N VAL A 148 4.54 9.37 -11.22
CA VAL A 148 5.12 10.59 -11.82
C VAL A 148 4.48 11.85 -11.25
N GLU A 149 3.14 11.88 -11.16
CA GLU A 149 2.43 13.00 -10.54
C GLU A 149 2.76 13.11 -9.05
N PHE A 150 2.91 11.98 -8.35
CA PHE A 150 3.35 11.98 -6.97
C PHE A 150 4.76 12.58 -6.79
N GLU A 151 5.71 12.27 -7.68
CA GLU A 151 7.03 12.91 -7.69
C GLU A 151 6.94 14.43 -7.87
N GLU A 152 6.06 14.91 -8.75
CA GLU A 152 5.81 16.35 -8.94
C GLU A 152 5.22 17.00 -7.70
N LEU A 153 4.32 16.31 -6.98
CA LEU A 153 3.76 16.77 -5.71
C LEU A 153 4.81 16.85 -4.59
N LEU A 154 5.76 15.92 -4.54
CA LEU A 154 6.84 15.95 -3.55
C LEU A 154 7.78 17.16 -3.71
N ALA A 155 7.80 17.79 -4.89
CA ALA A 155 8.52 19.05 -5.11
C ALA A 155 7.71 20.28 -4.64
N GLN A 156 6.42 20.12 -4.32
CA GLN A 156 5.54 21.21 -3.91
C GLN A 156 5.58 21.40 -2.41
N ARG A 157 5.93 22.62 -2.00
CA ARG A 157 6.09 23.01 -0.61
C ARG A 157 4.83 22.80 0.22
N GLU A 158 3.69 23.23 -0.31
CA GLU A 158 2.40 23.18 0.34
C GLU A 158 1.93 21.74 0.53
N PHE A 159 2.24 20.87 -0.43
CA PHE A 159 1.96 19.44 -0.35
C PHE A 159 2.77 18.80 0.77
N VAL A 160 4.09 19.01 0.80
CA VAL A 160 4.95 18.42 1.83
C VAL A 160 4.60 18.93 3.22
N ALA A 161 4.39 20.25 3.37
CA ALA A 161 3.98 20.85 4.64
C ALA A 161 2.70 20.22 5.21
N LYS A 162 1.75 19.88 4.33
CA LYS A 162 0.45 19.32 4.70
C LYS A 162 0.49 17.83 5.02
N PHE A 163 1.12 17.02 4.19
CA PHE A 163 0.99 15.55 4.27
C PHE A 163 2.15 14.86 5.02
N PHE A 164 3.20 15.60 5.37
CA PHE A 164 4.35 15.08 6.13
C PHE A 164 4.44 15.68 7.54
N ASP A 165 3.46 16.48 7.95
CA ASP A 165 3.38 17.11 9.28
C ASP A 165 4.70 17.76 9.72
N VAL A 166 5.29 18.57 8.83
CA VAL A 166 6.64 19.15 8.99
C VAL A 166 6.82 19.86 10.33
N GLN A 167 5.80 20.58 10.80
CA GLN A 167 5.85 21.27 12.08
C GLN A 167 5.96 20.27 13.24
N LEU A 168 5.11 19.24 13.28
CA LEU A 168 5.13 18.23 14.33
C LEU A 168 6.48 17.51 14.38
N VAL A 169 7.00 17.10 13.22
CA VAL A 169 8.32 16.43 13.14
C VAL A 169 9.42 17.33 13.71
N GLY A 170 9.41 18.62 13.35
CA GLY A 170 10.35 19.59 13.90
C GLY A 170 10.23 19.75 15.41
N GLU A 171 9.01 19.81 15.94
CA GLU A 171 8.76 19.89 17.39
C GLU A 171 9.22 18.61 18.12
N LEU A 172 9.02 17.43 17.54
CA LEU A 172 9.47 16.14 18.10
C LEU A 172 11.00 16.09 18.21
N PHE A 173 11.72 16.44 17.15
CA PHE A 173 13.20 16.51 17.21
C PHE A 173 13.68 17.58 18.20
N ASN A 174 13.05 18.76 18.21
CA ASN A 174 13.40 19.83 19.14
C ASN A 174 13.11 19.48 20.61
N SER A 175 12.18 18.55 20.87
CA SER A 175 11.91 18.01 22.20
C SER A 175 12.99 17.03 22.70
N GLY A 176 13.96 16.68 21.84
CA GLY A 176 15.04 15.75 22.14
C GLY A 176 14.73 14.29 21.80
N GLN A 177 13.58 14.00 21.19
CA GLN A 177 13.29 12.67 20.66
C GLN A 177 14.13 12.39 19.41
N THR A 178 14.49 11.13 19.21
CA THR A 178 15.31 10.66 18.08
C THR A 178 14.75 9.35 17.54
N LEU A 179 14.97 9.07 16.25
CA LEU A 179 14.63 7.79 15.62
C LEU A 179 15.89 6.98 15.35
N ALA A 180 15.89 5.71 15.72
CA ALA A 180 16.85 4.74 15.23
C ALA A 180 16.46 4.25 13.82
N ALA A 181 17.37 3.52 13.18
CA ALA A 181 17.06 2.85 11.92
C ALA A 181 15.93 1.82 12.14
N GLY A 182 14.88 1.89 11.32
CA GLY A 182 13.71 1.03 11.48
C GLY A 182 12.61 1.60 12.38
N GLU A 183 12.78 2.83 12.88
CA GLU A 183 11.77 3.49 13.72
C GLU A 183 11.10 4.67 13.01
N LEU A 184 9.91 5.01 13.51
CA LEU A 184 9.14 6.20 13.21
C LEU A 184 8.54 6.78 14.50
N PHE A 185 7.95 7.98 14.44
CA PHE A 185 7.15 8.53 15.53
C PHE A 185 5.72 8.01 15.46
N GLY A 186 5.40 7.04 16.31
CA GLY A 186 4.08 6.43 16.42
C GLY A 186 3.26 7.08 17.53
N PHE A 187 1.93 6.96 17.45
CA PHE A 187 1.04 7.39 18.53
C PHE A 187 1.13 6.45 19.74
N LYS A 188 1.32 7.00 20.94
CA LYS A 188 1.09 6.28 22.20
C LYS A 188 -0.39 5.90 22.36
N ARG A 189 -1.27 6.80 21.91
CA ARG A 189 -2.72 6.59 21.86
C ARG A 189 -3.28 7.15 20.57
N LEU A 190 -3.96 6.30 19.78
CA LEU A 190 -4.58 6.71 18.53
C LEU A 190 -5.64 7.81 18.74
N PRO A 191 -5.76 8.78 17.83
CA PRO A 191 -6.83 9.79 17.84
C PRO A 191 -8.24 9.17 17.86
N THR A 192 -8.46 8.09 17.11
CA THR A 192 -9.74 7.35 17.10
C THR A 192 -10.08 6.71 18.45
N MET A 193 -9.11 6.58 19.34
CA MET A 193 -9.27 6.11 20.72
C MET A 193 -9.22 7.24 21.75
N GLY A 194 -9.30 8.50 21.32
CA GLY A 194 -9.26 9.70 22.17
C GLY A 194 -7.85 10.12 22.60
N GLY A 195 -6.83 9.79 21.80
CA GLY A 195 -5.51 10.39 21.94
C GLY A 195 -5.47 11.79 21.32
N ASP A 196 -4.68 12.68 21.91
CA ASP A 196 -4.51 14.04 21.42
C ASP A 196 -3.40 14.11 20.38
N TYR A 197 -3.53 15.02 19.42
CA TYR A 197 -2.50 15.26 18.41
C TYR A 197 -1.48 16.29 18.94
N VAL A 198 -0.65 15.85 19.88
CA VAL A 198 0.37 16.66 20.58
C VAL A 198 1.66 15.87 20.73
N ILE A 199 2.82 16.54 20.80
CA ILE A 199 4.15 15.91 20.86
C ILE A 199 4.28 14.82 21.94
N ASP A 200 3.64 15.00 23.09
CA ASP A 200 3.72 14.07 24.22
C ASP A 200 3.03 12.73 23.93
N ASN A 201 2.12 12.69 22.95
CA ASN A 201 1.43 11.49 22.52
C ASN A 201 2.17 10.74 21.40
N PHE A 202 3.41 11.12 21.08
CA PHE A 202 4.26 10.41 20.14
C PHE A 202 5.47 9.78 20.84
N GLU A 203 5.95 8.68 20.28
CA GLU A 203 7.19 8.01 20.66
C GLU A 203 7.85 7.30 19.48
N ALA A 204 9.17 7.10 19.58
CA ALA A 204 9.89 6.23 18.66
C ALA A 204 9.31 4.81 18.73
N THR A 205 8.89 4.29 17.58
CA THR A 205 8.19 3.00 17.44
C THR A 205 8.77 2.27 16.24
N ASP A 206 9.01 0.97 16.39
CA ASP A 206 9.37 0.09 15.29
C ASP A 206 8.31 0.15 14.17
N ILE A 207 8.76 0.24 12.92
CA ILE A 207 7.89 0.39 11.75
C ILE A 207 6.91 -0.78 11.60
N GLU A 208 7.35 -2.03 11.77
CA GLU A 208 6.48 -3.20 11.62
C GLU A 208 5.45 -3.26 12.74
N VAL A 209 5.89 -2.99 13.98
CA VAL A 209 5.00 -2.92 15.16
C VAL A 209 3.94 -1.84 14.96
N HIS A 210 4.36 -0.64 14.51
CA HIS A 210 3.44 0.48 14.27
C HIS A 210 2.33 0.12 13.28
N PHE A 211 2.69 -0.44 12.11
CA PHE A 211 1.68 -0.78 11.11
C PHE A 211 0.85 -1.99 11.52
N SER A 212 1.45 -3.03 12.12
CA SER A 212 0.72 -4.23 12.53
C SER A 212 -0.30 -3.91 13.63
N VAL A 213 0.15 -3.30 14.74
CA VAL A 213 -0.71 -3.02 15.89
C VAL A 213 -1.81 -2.04 15.51
N ASN A 214 -1.48 -0.93 14.84
CA ASN A 214 -2.49 0.06 14.48
C ASN A 214 -3.46 -0.46 13.41
N GLY A 215 -3.00 -1.29 12.47
CA GLY A 215 -3.88 -1.93 11.48
C GLY A 215 -4.93 -2.82 12.14
N GLN A 216 -4.52 -3.63 13.12
CA GLN A 216 -5.42 -4.49 13.88
C GLN A 216 -6.37 -3.70 14.78
N LEU A 217 -5.90 -2.62 15.43
CA LEU A 217 -6.74 -1.76 16.26
C LEU A 217 -7.79 -1.04 15.41
N GLN A 218 -7.38 -0.40 14.33
CA GLN A 218 -8.29 0.35 13.46
C GLN A 218 -9.30 -0.57 12.76
N ALA A 219 -8.90 -1.80 12.40
CA ALA A 219 -9.84 -2.82 11.90
C ALA A 219 -10.93 -3.19 12.91
N GLN A 220 -10.60 -3.20 14.21
CA GLN A 220 -11.57 -3.44 15.27
C GLN A 220 -12.48 -2.22 15.46
N LEU A 221 -11.90 -1.02 15.49
CA LEU A 221 -12.63 0.24 15.68
C LEU A 221 -13.59 0.53 14.53
N SER A 222 -13.23 0.23 13.28
CA SER A 222 -14.07 0.46 12.10
C SER A 222 -15.38 -0.35 12.12
N ARG A 223 -15.47 -1.38 12.98
CA ARG A 223 -16.66 -2.22 13.16
C ARG A 223 -17.56 -1.73 14.30
N LEU A 224 -17.12 -0.73 15.06
CA LEU A 224 -17.86 -0.20 16.20
C LEU A 224 -18.75 0.97 15.78
N LYS A 225 -19.87 1.13 16.49
CA LYS A 225 -20.69 2.33 16.36
C LYS A 225 -20.04 3.49 17.12
N PRO A 226 -20.27 4.74 16.71
CA PRO A 226 -19.85 5.91 17.50
C PRO A 226 -20.32 5.77 18.96
N GLN A 227 -19.49 6.25 19.91
CA GLN A 227 -19.72 6.19 21.36
C GLN A 227 -19.74 4.78 21.98
N THR A 228 -19.29 3.74 21.26
CA THR A 228 -19.12 2.41 21.85
C THR A 228 -18.04 2.43 22.93
N VAL A 229 -18.37 1.92 24.13
CA VAL A 229 -17.38 1.73 25.20
C VAL A 229 -16.50 0.52 24.89
N ILE A 230 -15.21 0.77 24.65
CA ILE A 230 -14.22 -0.28 24.43
C ILE A 230 -13.87 -0.92 25.77
N ARG A 231 -14.17 -2.22 25.93
CA ARG A 231 -13.90 -2.99 27.16
C ARG A 231 -12.59 -3.78 27.09
N SER A 232 -12.19 -4.16 25.88
CA SER A 232 -10.99 -4.95 25.59
C SER A 232 -10.57 -4.73 24.14
N VAL A 233 -9.28 -4.90 23.86
CA VAL A 233 -8.72 -4.99 22.52
C VAL A 233 -7.93 -6.28 22.39
N SER A 234 -7.91 -6.88 21.21
CA SER A 234 -7.11 -8.07 20.93
C SER A 234 -6.06 -7.74 19.87
N ILE A 235 -4.80 -8.01 20.19
CA ILE A 235 -3.69 -7.91 19.24
C ILE A 235 -3.16 -9.32 19.02
N ARG A 236 -2.95 -9.68 17.76
CA ARG A 236 -2.33 -10.93 17.37
C ARG A 236 -0.90 -10.62 16.95
N ASP A 237 0.02 -11.41 17.45
CA ASP A 237 1.35 -11.50 16.86
C ASP A 237 1.24 -12.38 15.60
N ALA A 238 1.75 -11.89 14.48
CA ALA A 238 1.82 -12.66 13.25
C ALA A 238 2.87 -13.78 13.34
N GLY A 239 3.77 -13.73 14.33
CA GLY A 239 4.79 -14.74 14.58
C GLY A 239 5.73 -14.89 13.39
N HIS A 240 6.85 -14.16 13.42
CA HIS A 240 7.96 -14.42 12.50
C HIS A 240 8.76 -15.65 12.91
#